data_AF-A0A8J7A882-F1
#
_entry.id   AF-A0A8J7A882-F1
#
_cell.length_a   1.000
_cell.length_b   1.000
_cell.length_c   1.000
_cell.angle_alpha   90.00
_cell.angle_beta   90.00
_cell.angle_gamma   90.00
#
_symmetry.space_group_name_H-M   'P 1'
#
loop_
_entity.id
_entity.type
_entity.pdbx_description
1 polymer ?
#
loop_
_entity_poly.entity_id
_entity_poly.type
_entity_poly.pdbx_seq_one_letter_code
_entity_poly.pdbx_strand_id
1 'polypeptide(L)'
;VNMLPNADEMLLLMKQKIDLLVASDERLQYFLTWLHQKSSSVSTRHKAAAVRAFYLVCVERSLCHSHRALVYTSGYNLEYALVGNIAFDSDLALDEFLSSTIACFNDVDFAFERNLNDALDYAHAFAIAFNEAVELVIAPKLKEVLQKLKKQLPDIDSNPEKFREWWQTKGKVWGKQLRYFLIKYRNIGYDWEFNEEQKELLQKYYDLNKLLVDCLNSAADVTPIVRQKIEDTLLLAIADIEKIHNC
;
A
#
# COMPACT_ATOMS: atom_id res chain seq x y z
N VAL A 1 8.04 -28.44 -26.87
CA VAL A 1 8.60 -28.82 -25.56
C VAL A 1 7.49 -28.62 -24.54
N ASN A 2 6.77 -29.68 -24.16
CA ASN A 2 5.75 -29.61 -23.12
C ASN A 2 6.48 -29.62 -21.77
N MET A 3 6.63 -28.47 -21.14
CA MET A 3 7.21 -28.38 -19.81
C MET A 3 6.12 -28.60 -18.76
N LEU A 4 6.34 -29.64 -17.95
CA LEU A 4 5.63 -30.10 -16.75
C LEU A 4 4.20 -30.66 -16.94
N PRO A 5 3.94 -31.93 -16.58
CA PRO A 5 2.64 -32.58 -16.77
C PRO A 5 1.53 -32.10 -15.81
N ASN A 6 1.78 -31.12 -14.93
CA ASN A 6 0.71 -30.50 -14.15
C ASN A 6 1.06 -29.07 -13.69
N ALA A 7 0.71 -28.06 -14.50
CA ALA A 7 0.92 -26.65 -14.15
C ALA A 7 0.26 -26.28 -12.81
N ASP A 8 -0.88 -26.91 -12.50
CA ASP A 8 -1.59 -26.70 -11.24
C ASP A 8 -0.74 -27.06 -10.01
N GLU A 9 -0.12 -28.25 -10.00
CA GLU A 9 0.72 -28.71 -8.89
C GLU A 9 1.92 -27.79 -8.66
N MET A 10 2.57 -27.37 -9.75
CA MET A 10 3.70 -26.45 -9.66
C MET A 10 3.30 -25.11 -9.05
N LEU A 11 2.20 -24.51 -9.52
CA LEU A 11 1.74 -23.21 -9.03
C LEU A 11 1.26 -23.29 -7.57
N LEU A 12 0.61 -24.39 -7.18
CA LEU A 12 0.22 -24.64 -5.78
C LEU A 12 1.45 -24.79 -4.88
N LEU A 13 2.49 -25.49 -5.33
CA LEU A 13 3.75 -25.61 -4.60
C LEU A 13 4.48 -24.27 -4.47
N MET A 14 4.51 -23.47 -5.53
CA MET A 14 5.05 -22.11 -5.49
C MET A 14 4.30 -21.26 -4.46
N LYS A 15 2.95 -21.27 -4.50
CA LYS A 15 2.11 -20.56 -3.53
C LYS A 15 2.43 -20.97 -2.09
N GLN A 16 2.47 -22.28 -1.82
CA GLN A 16 2.79 -22.80 -0.48
C GLN A 16 4.18 -22.34 -0.01
N LYS A 17 5.19 -22.37 -0.88
CA LYS A 17 6.53 -21.91 -0.53
C LYS A 17 6.56 -20.42 -0.24
N ILE A 18 5.83 -19.62 -1.01
CA ILE A 18 5.71 -18.17 -0.80
C ILE A 18 5.05 -17.87 0.55
N ASP A 19 3.95 -18.54 0.88
CA ASP A 19 3.25 -18.35 2.16
C ASP A 19 4.15 -18.68 3.36
N LEU A 20 4.94 -19.76 3.26
CA LEU A 20 5.86 -20.17 4.31
C LEU A 20 7.03 -19.21 4.54
N LEU A 21 7.34 -18.30 3.60
CA LEU A 21 8.42 -17.32 3.78
C LEU A 21 8.17 -16.37 4.95
N VAL A 22 6.90 -16.02 5.17
CA VAL A 22 6.48 -15.04 6.18
C VAL A 22 5.76 -15.69 7.36
N ALA A 23 5.59 -17.01 7.35
CA ALA A 23 4.79 -17.75 8.32
C ALA A 23 5.30 -17.64 9.76
N SER A 24 6.62 -17.55 9.95
CA SER A 24 7.24 -17.46 11.28
C SER A 24 7.35 -16.03 11.82
N ASP A 25 7.06 -15.00 11.03
CA ASP A 25 7.14 -13.61 11.47
C ASP A 25 5.75 -13.12 11.93
N GLU A 26 5.57 -13.03 13.24
CA GLU A 26 4.29 -12.64 13.85
C GLU A 26 3.80 -11.25 13.41
N ARG A 27 4.72 -10.31 13.16
CA ARG A 27 4.37 -8.95 12.77
C ARG A 27 3.91 -8.89 11.32
N LEU A 28 4.57 -9.62 10.42
CA LEU A 28 4.12 -9.77 9.04
C LEU A 28 2.79 -10.53 8.98
N GLN A 29 2.57 -11.56 9.82
CA GLN A 29 1.28 -12.24 9.90
C GLN A 29 0.15 -11.29 10.40
N TYR A 30 0.44 -10.45 11.39
CA TYR A 30 -0.50 -9.43 11.86
C TYR A 30 -0.82 -8.41 10.75
N PHE A 31 0.19 -7.97 10.01
CA PHE A 31 0.03 -7.10 8.85
C PHE A 31 -0.85 -7.75 7.77
N LEU A 32 -0.62 -9.01 7.41
CA LEU A 32 -1.42 -9.72 6.41
C LEU A 32 -2.88 -9.93 6.87
N THR A 33 -3.10 -10.12 8.17
CA THR A 33 -4.45 -10.15 8.76
C THR A 33 -5.15 -8.80 8.58
N TRP A 34 -4.45 -7.70 8.89
CA TRP A 34 -4.98 -6.35 8.62
C TRP A 34 -5.24 -6.14 7.13
N LEU A 35 -4.35 -6.61 6.25
CA LEU A 35 -4.49 -6.47 4.81
C LEU A 35 -5.78 -7.14 4.31
N HIS A 36 -6.05 -8.35 4.82
CA HIS A 36 -7.30 -9.05 4.56
C HIS A 36 -8.50 -8.23 5.04
N GLN A 37 -8.52 -7.80 6.29
CA GLN A 37 -9.62 -7.04 6.87
C GLN A 37 -9.86 -5.72 6.13
N LYS A 38 -8.80 -4.98 5.82
CA LYS A 38 -8.87 -3.72 5.11
C LYS A 38 -9.41 -3.92 3.71
N SER A 39 -8.91 -4.91 2.97
CA SER A 39 -9.41 -5.23 1.63
C SER A 39 -10.89 -5.61 1.63
N SER A 40 -11.36 -6.34 2.64
CA SER A 40 -12.77 -6.74 2.77
C SER A 40 -13.68 -5.60 3.24
N SER A 41 -13.13 -4.53 3.82
CA SER A 41 -13.91 -3.37 4.26
C SER A 41 -14.30 -2.42 3.11
N VAL A 42 -13.65 -2.54 1.96
CA VAL A 42 -13.87 -1.66 0.80
C VAL A 42 -14.95 -2.26 -0.09
N SER A 43 -15.97 -1.46 -0.39
CA SER A 43 -17.01 -1.85 -1.33
C SER A 43 -16.54 -1.62 -2.77
N THR A 44 -15.97 -2.65 -3.39
CA THR A 44 -15.49 -2.58 -4.77
C THR A 44 -15.90 -3.80 -5.61
N ARG A 45 -15.91 -3.63 -6.93
CA ARG A 45 -16.12 -4.71 -7.91
C ARG A 45 -14.84 -5.49 -8.24
N HIS A 46 -13.70 -5.02 -7.73
CA HIS A 46 -12.40 -5.65 -7.97
C HIS A 46 -12.24 -6.94 -7.15
N LYS A 47 -11.43 -7.88 -7.67
CA LYS A 47 -11.12 -9.13 -6.94
C LYS A 47 -10.40 -8.81 -5.63
N ALA A 48 -10.73 -9.54 -4.56
CA ALA A 48 -10.14 -9.34 -3.24
C ALA A 48 -8.59 -9.39 -3.25
N ALA A 49 -8.00 -10.31 -4.02
CA ALA A 49 -6.55 -10.43 -4.20
C ALA A 49 -5.90 -9.13 -4.67
N ALA A 50 -6.54 -8.41 -5.59
CA ALA A 50 -6.02 -7.17 -6.14
C ALA A 50 -6.14 -6.01 -5.14
N VAL A 51 -7.24 -5.97 -4.39
CA VAL A 51 -7.42 -4.96 -3.34
C VAL A 51 -6.40 -5.18 -2.22
N ARG A 52 -6.07 -6.44 -1.88
CA ARG A 52 -4.97 -6.75 -0.96
C ARG A 52 -3.63 -6.28 -1.51
N ALA A 53 -3.34 -6.54 -2.79
CA ALA A 53 -2.11 -6.06 -3.42
C ALA A 53 -2.00 -4.53 -3.38
N PHE A 54 -3.11 -3.82 -3.65
CA PHE A 54 -3.22 -2.35 -3.56
C PHE A 54 -2.84 -1.79 -2.20
N TYR A 55 -3.39 -2.34 -1.12
CA TYR A 55 -3.04 -1.85 0.22
C TYR A 55 -1.61 -2.21 0.62
N LEU A 56 -1.07 -3.32 0.10
CA LEU A 56 0.33 -3.68 0.31
C LEU A 56 1.24 -2.64 -0.34
N VAL A 57 1.01 -2.26 -1.60
CA VAL A 57 1.80 -1.24 -2.30
C VAL A 57 1.66 0.14 -1.64
N CYS A 58 0.46 0.49 -1.17
CA CYS A 58 0.26 1.72 -0.39
C CYS A 58 1.16 1.76 0.86
N VAL A 59 1.29 0.64 1.56
CA VAL A 59 2.15 0.53 2.74
C VAL A 59 3.63 0.51 2.36
N GLU A 60 4.05 -0.29 1.38
CA GLU A 60 5.44 -0.34 0.91
C GLU A 60 5.98 1.03 0.50
N ARG A 61 5.17 1.85 -0.17
CA ARG A 61 5.51 3.23 -0.53
C ARG A 61 5.84 4.09 0.69
N SER A 62 5.15 3.87 1.80
CA SER A 62 5.38 4.60 3.06
C SER A 62 6.60 4.13 3.85
N LEU A 63 7.14 2.93 3.54
CA LEU A 63 8.30 2.33 4.21
C LEU A 63 9.64 2.72 3.56
N CYS A 64 9.62 3.14 2.29
CA CYS A 64 10.81 3.44 1.52
C CYS A 64 11.19 4.93 1.59
N HIS A 65 12.06 5.32 2.52
CA HIS A 65 12.64 6.69 2.59
C HIS A 65 13.81 6.92 1.63
N SER A 66 14.16 5.92 0.81
CA SER A 66 15.30 6.00 -0.09
C SER A 66 14.88 6.49 -1.48
N HIS A 67 15.82 7.17 -2.13
CA HIS A 67 15.83 7.85 -3.44
C HIS A 67 15.18 7.15 -4.67
N ARG A 68 14.37 6.11 -4.50
CA ARG A 68 13.64 5.40 -5.56
C ARG A 68 12.22 5.91 -5.79
N ALA A 69 11.72 6.82 -4.95
CA ALA A 69 10.36 7.35 -5.05
C ALA A 69 10.09 8.20 -6.31
N LEU A 70 11.12 8.65 -7.04
CA LEU A 70 10.97 9.47 -8.25
C LEU A 70 11.41 8.82 -9.58
N VAL A 71 11.94 7.59 -9.61
CA VAL A 71 12.43 6.99 -10.88
C VAL A 71 12.06 5.51 -11.10
N TYR A 72 11.29 4.84 -10.22
CA TYR A 72 10.63 3.59 -10.63
C TYR A 72 9.16 3.60 -10.28
N THR A 73 8.38 4.16 -11.20
CA THR A 73 7.18 3.51 -11.71
C THR A 73 7.48 2.04 -12.08
N SER A 74 7.58 1.20 -11.06
CA SER A 74 7.12 -0.19 -11.10
C SER A 74 5.81 -0.23 -10.29
N GLY A 75 4.96 0.79 -10.37
CA GLY A 75 4.01 0.85 -11.48
C GLY A 75 3.00 -0.27 -11.32
N TYR A 76 2.29 -0.33 -10.19
CA TYR A 76 1.11 -1.16 -9.99
C TYR A 76 1.22 -2.61 -10.49
N ASN A 77 2.39 -3.25 -10.50
CA ASN A 77 2.58 -4.39 -11.40
C ASN A 77 1.76 -5.63 -10.98
N LEU A 78 1.74 -5.97 -9.69
CA LEU A 78 0.93 -7.08 -9.18
C LEU A 78 -0.58 -6.77 -9.27
N GLU A 79 -0.98 -5.55 -8.92
CA GLU A 79 -2.36 -5.09 -9.00
C GLU A 79 -2.89 -5.00 -10.42
N TYR A 80 -2.09 -4.44 -11.32
CA TYR A 80 -2.36 -4.34 -12.75
C TYR A 80 -2.41 -5.72 -13.38
N ALA A 81 -1.51 -6.64 -12.99
CA ALA A 81 -1.59 -8.04 -13.42
C ALA A 81 -2.86 -8.76 -12.91
N LEU A 82 -3.43 -8.33 -11.77
CA LEU A 82 -4.64 -8.92 -11.20
C LEU A 82 -5.95 -8.27 -11.69
N VAL A 83 -5.95 -6.96 -12.01
CA VAL A 83 -7.18 -6.17 -12.24
C VAL A 83 -7.10 -5.16 -13.39
N GLY A 84 -5.92 -4.84 -13.92
CA GLY A 84 -5.75 -3.71 -14.84
C GLY A 84 -5.81 -2.38 -14.09
N ASN A 85 -6.73 -1.46 -14.44
CA ASN A 85 -6.76 -0.12 -13.85
C ASN A 85 -7.72 -0.01 -12.65
N ILE A 86 -7.16 0.14 -11.45
CA ILE A 86 -7.88 0.38 -10.19
C ILE A 86 -8.43 1.82 -10.09
N ALA A 87 -7.95 2.76 -10.91
CA ALA A 87 -8.19 4.20 -10.79
C ALA A 87 -9.65 4.67 -10.97
N PHE A 88 -10.59 3.78 -11.27
CA PHE A 88 -12.01 4.14 -11.40
C PHE A 88 -12.84 3.91 -10.13
N ASP A 89 -12.26 3.33 -9.08
CA ASP A 89 -12.93 3.17 -7.80
C ASP A 89 -12.62 4.37 -6.88
N SER A 90 -13.65 5.15 -6.56
CA SER A 90 -13.49 6.38 -5.78
C SER A 90 -13.01 6.14 -4.35
N ASP A 91 -13.35 4.99 -3.75
CA ASP A 91 -12.93 4.70 -2.38
C ASP A 91 -11.46 4.27 -2.32
N LEU A 92 -11.02 3.48 -3.31
CA LEU A 92 -9.60 3.13 -3.48
C LEU A 92 -8.77 4.35 -3.86
N ALA A 93 -9.25 5.20 -4.78
CA ALA A 93 -8.57 6.45 -5.14
C ALA A 93 -8.37 7.36 -3.93
N LEU A 94 -9.39 7.50 -3.08
CA LEU A 94 -9.25 8.25 -1.83
C LEU A 94 -8.17 7.66 -0.92
N ASP A 95 -8.15 6.34 -0.72
CA ASP A 95 -7.11 5.70 0.09
C ASP A 95 -5.70 5.80 -0.52
N GLU A 96 -5.59 5.78 -1.86
CA GLU A 96 -4.33 6.01 -2.58
C GLU A 96 -3.78 7.40 -2.30
N PHE A 97 -4.61 8.44 -2.43
CA PHE A 97 -4.20 9.82 -2.17
C PHE A 97 -3.86 10.05 -0.70
N LEU A 98 -4.61 9.46 0.23
CA LEU A 98 -4.31 9.53 1.66
C LEU A 98 -3.01 8.81 2.02
N SER A 99 -2.76 7.63 1.44
CA SER A 99 -1.52 6.89 1.64
C SER A 99 -0.32 7.63 1.05
N SER A 100 -0.48 8.20 -0.15
CA SER A 100 0.56 9.01 -0.80
C SER A 100 0.84 10.30 -0.02
N THR A 101 -0.19 10.91 0.59
CA THR A 101 -0.03 12.05 1.50
C THR A 101 0.92 11.69 2.64
N ILE A 102 0.74 10.53 3.28
CA ILE A 102 1.62 10.09 4.39
C ILE A 102 3.02 9.78 3.88
N ALA A 103 3.16 9.09 2.76
CA ALA A 103 4.47 8.75 2.19
C ALA A 103 5.29 10.00 1.89
N CYS A 104 4.74 10.93 1.10
CA CYS A 104 5.40 12.20 0.80
C CYS A 104 5.67 13.02 2.07
N PHE A 105 4.72 13.04 3.03
CA PHE A 105 4.93 13.73 4.31
C PHE A 105 6.15 13.18 5.06
N ASN A 106 6.31 11.86 5.13
CA ASN A 106 7.47 11.26 5.81
C ASN A 106 8.79 11.58 5.09
N ASP A 107 8.77 11.70 3.76
CA ASP A 107 9.96 11.96 2.96
C ASP A 107 10.45 13.42 3.04
N VAL A 108 9.57 14.37 3.38
CA VAL A 108 9.97 15.78 3.57
C VAL A 108 11.02 15.93 4.69
N ASP A 109 10.85 15.22 5.82
CA ASP A 109 11.83 15.26 6.94
C ASP A 109 13.21 14.79 6.47
N PHE A 110 13.26 13.65 5.77
CA PHE A 110 14.51 13.10 5.23
C PHE A 110 15.11 14.00 4.15
N ALA A 111 14.28 14.58 3.27
CA ALA A 111 14.75 15.45 2.21
C ALA A 111 15.36 16.76 2.73
N PHE A 112 14.86 17.30 3.85
CA PHE A 112 15.44 18.48 4.48
C PHE A 112 16.90 18.29 4.93
N GLU A 113 17.30 17.06 5.26
CA GLU A 113 18.69 16.73 5.60
C GLU A 113 19.62 16.78 4.38
N ARG A 114 19.06 16.67 3.17
CA ARG A 114 19.81 16.59 1.91
C ARG A 114 19.89 17.95 1.23
N ASN A 115 18.75 18.51 0.83
CA ASN A 115 18.66 19.85 0.25
C ASN A 115 17.21 20.39 0.31
N LEU A 116 17.06 21.70 0.19
CA LEU A 116 15.74 22.36 0.26
C LEU A 116 14.83 22.01 -0.92
N ASN A 117 15.36 21.87 -2.13
CA ASN A 117 14.56 21.64 -3.33
C ASN A 117 13.87 20.28 -3.30
N ASP A 118 14.59 19.21 -2.93
CA ASP A 118 14.00 17.87 -2.74
C ASP A 118 12.87 17.93 -1.72
N ALA A 119 13.06 18.66 -0.61
CA ALA A 119 12.04 18.80 0.43
C ALA A 119 10.79 19.54 -0.08
N LEU A 120 10.97 20.55 -0.94
CA LEU A 120 9.86 21.25 -1.58
C LEU A 120 9.15 20.36 -2.59
N ASP A 121 9.86 19.57 -3.39
CA ASP A 121 9.25 18.62 -4.35
C ASP A 121 8.33 17.62 -3.62
N TYR A 122 8.79 17.04 -2.50
CA TYR A 122 7.95 16.18 -1.67
C TYR A 122 6.81 16.95 -1.00
N ALA A 123 7.04 18.20 -0.57
CA ALA A 123 5.98 19.03 0.00
C ALA A 123 4.88 19.34 -1.02
N HIS A 124 5.23 19.60 -2.28
CA HIS A 124 4.27 19.78 -3.37
C HIS A 124 3.50 18.50 -3.65
N ALA A 125 4.19 17.35 -3.76
CA ALA A 125 3.54 16.06 -3.96
C ALA A 125 2.57 15.72 -2.81
N PHE A 126 2.99 15.97 -1.57
CA PHE A 126 2.15 15.89 -0.38
C PHE A 126 0.91 16.79 -0.49
N ALA A 127 1.07 18.07 -0.84
CA ALA A 127 -0.03 19.02 -0.90
C ALA A 127 -1.04 18.67 -2.00
N ILE A 128 -0.55 18.21 -3.17
CA ILE A 128 -1.40 17.75 -4.27
C ILE A 128 -2.21 16.54 -3.82
N ALA A 129 -1.55 15.49 -3.33
CA ALA A 129 -2.23 14.27 -2.88
C ALA A 129 -3.26 14.57 -1.77
N PHE A 130 -2.92 15.44 -0.83
CA PHE A 130 -3.83 15.80 0.25
C PHE A 130 -5.05 16.60 -0.25
N ASN A 131 -4.86 17.48 -1.23
CA ASN A 131 -5.95 18.23 -1.82
C ASN A 131 -6.93 17.32 -2.56
N GLU A 132 -6.42 16.41 -3.39
CA GLU A 132 -7.25 15.43 -4.11
C GLU A 132 -8.02 14.55 -3.13
N ALA A 133 -7.38 14.06 -2.07
CA ALA A 133 -8.05 13.29 -1.02
C ALA A 133 -9.20 14.08 -0.37
N VAL A 134 -8.99 15.35 -0.01
CA VAL A 134 -10.02 16.19 0.63
C VAL A 134 -11.24 16.38 -0.27
N GLU A 135 -11.04 16.52 -1.58
CA GLU A 135 -12.14 16.65 -2.54
C GLU A 135 -12.95 15.36 -2.67
N LEU A 136 -12.27 14.21 -2.70
CA LEU A 136 -12.90 12.88 -2.79
C LEU A 136 -13.62 12.44 -1.50
N VAL A 137 -13.32 13.04 -0.35
CA VAL A 137 -14.00 12.66 0.90
C VAL A 137 -15.48 13.04 0.86
N ILE A 138 -16.33 12.02 0.95
CA ILE A 138 -17.79 12.16 1.07
C ILE A 138 -18.23 12.20 2.53
N ALA A 139 -17.57 11.44 3.42
CA ALA A 139 -17.94 11.32 4.83
C ALA A 139 -17.79 12.68 5.57
N PRO A 140 -18.88 13.30 6.08
CA PRO A 140 -18.83 14.69 6.56
C PRO A 140 -17.83 14.93 7.68
N LYS A 141 -17.77 14.01 8.67
CA LYS A 141 -16.84 14.12 9.81
C LYS A 141 -15.38 14.01 9.38
N LEU A 142 -15.07 13.13 8.43
CA LEU A 142 -13.72 13.02 7.89
C LEU A 142 -13.36 14.27 7.08
N LYS A 143 -14.28 14.75 6.24
CA LYS A 143 -14.07 15.96 5.43
C LYS A 143 -13.76 17.17 6.30
N GLU A 144 -14.54 17.36 7.37
CA GLU A 144 -14.34 18.46 8.32
C GLU A 144 -12.95 18.43 8.97
N VAL A 145 -12.51 17.26 9.49
CA VAL A 145 -11.21 17.17 10.15
C VAL A 145 -10.06 17.36 9.17
N LEU A 146 -10.15 16.84 7.94
CA LEU A 146 -9.11 17.02 6.93
C LEU A 146 -9.05 18.47 6.43
N GLN A 147 -10.19 19.15 6.26
CA GLN A 147 -10.23 20.58 5.94
C GLN A 147 -9.62 21.44 7.06
N LYS A 148 -9.86 21.08 8.33
CA LYS A 148 -9.24 21.76 9.47
C LYS A 148 -7.72 21.56 9.49
N LEU A 149 -7.22 20.39 9.12
CA LEU A 149 -5.78 20.13 8.99
C LEU A 149 -5.19 20.92 7.80
N LYS A 150 -5.90 20.97 6.66
CA LYS A 150 -5.49 21.72 5.47
C LYS A 150 -5.30 23.22 5.76
N LYS A 151 -6.20 23.82 6.54
CA LYS A 151 -6.10 25.24 6.95
C LYS A 151 -4.89 25.57 7.82
N GLN A 152 -4.21 24.57 8.39
CA GLN A 152 -3.02 24.79 9.23
C GLN A 152 -1.73 24.82 8.42
N LEU A 153 -1.75 24.31 7.18
CA LEU A 153 -0.58 24.25 6.31
C LEU A 153 -0.23 25.67 5.83
N PRO A 154 1.05 26.06 5.88
CA PRO A 154 1.51 27.29 5.28
C PRO A 154 1.55 27.13 3.75
N ASP A 155 1.55 28.26 3.04
CA ASP A 155 1.82 28.29 1.61
C ASP A 155 3.28 27.91 1.35
N ILE A 156 3.48 26.89 0.50
CA ILE A 156 4.80 26.33 0.16
C ILE A 156 5.56 27.28 -0.76
N ASP A 157 4.88 27.88 -1.75
CA ASP A 157 5.49 28.68 -2.82
C ASP A 157 5.84 30.09 -2.35
N SER A 158 5.00 30.67 -1.49
CA SER A 158 5.16 32.06 -1.05
C SER A 158 6.45 32.29 -0.25
N ASN A 159 6.88 31.31 0.57
CA ASN A 159 8.09 31.41 1.38
C ASN A 159 8.58 30.03 1.87
N PRO A 160 9.54 29.40 1.15
CA PRO A 160 10.11 28.10 1.51
C PRO A 160 10.70 28.02 2.92
N GLU A 161 11.29 29.11 3.42
CA GLU A 161 11.88 29.15 4.76
C GLU A 161 10.80 29.16 5.86
N LYS A 162 9.68 29.85 5.63
CA LYS A 162 8.51 29.76 6.53
C LYS A 162 7.89 28.37 6.53
N PHE A 163 7.84 27.70 5.37
CA PHE A 163 7.41 26.31 5.32
C PHE A 163 8.34 25.42 6.15
N ARG A 164 9.68 25.56 5.99
CA ARG A 164 10.68 24.84 6.78
C ARG A 164 10.51 25.09 8.28
N GLU A 165 10.36 26.34 8.71
CA GLU A 165 10.15 26.70 10.13
C GLU A 165 8.85 26.07 10.68
N TRP A 166 7.76 26.18 9.94
CA TRP A 166 6.50 25.54 10.31
C TRP A 166 6.65 24.03 10.42
N TRP A 167 7.37 23.42 9.49
CA TRP A 167 7.59 21.98 9.46
C TRP A 167 8.36 21.50 10.69
N GLN A 168 9.46 22.16 11.02
CA GLN A 168 10.29 21.85 12.19
C GLN A 168 9.54 22.04 13.52
N THR A 169 8.63 23.02 13.59
CA THR A 169 7.92 23.37 14.83
C THR A 169 6.58 22.64 15.01
N LYS A 170 5.85 22.39 13.93
CA LYS A 170 4.47 21.88 13.94
C LYS A 170 4.26 20.61 13.14
N GLY A 171 5.12 20.31 12.17
CA GLY A 171 4.99 19.18 11.25
C GLY A 171 4.76 17.85 11.98
N LYS A 172 5.61 17.51 12.96
CA LYS A 172 5.47 16.26 13.74
C LYS A 172 4.11 16.12 14.44
N VAL A 173 3.57 17.19 15.01
CA VAL A 173 2.27 17.17 15.67
C VAL A 173 1.15 17.04 14.64
N TRP A 174 1.25 17.78 13.54
CA TRP A 174 0.30 17.73 12.43
C TRP A 174 0.23 16.32 11.82
N GLY A 175 1.39 15.69 11.54
CA GLY A 175 1.47 14.33 11.00
C GLY A 175 0.85 13.28 11.91
N LYS A 176 1.06 13.39 13.24
CA LYS A 176 0.38 12.52 14.22
C LYS A 176 -1.14 12.69 14.22
N GLN A 177 -1.63 13.93 14.11
CA GLN A 177 -3.07 14.19 14.00
C GLN A 177 -3.65 13.60 12.71
N LEU A 178 -2.95 13.77 11.58
CA LEU A 178 -3.35 13.16 10.31
C LEU A 178 -3.45 11.64 10.47
N ARG A 179 -2.38 10.96 10.88
CA ARG A 179 -2.38 9.49 11.06
C ARG A 179 -3.50 9.02 11.98
N TYR A 180 -3.74 9.72 13.10
CA TYR A 180 -4.85 9.39 14.00
C TYR A 180 -6.21 9.37 13.28
N PHE A 181 -6.51 10.38 12.48
CA PHE A 181 -7.78 10.42 11.75
C PHE A 181 -7.85 9.39 10.63
N LEU A 182 -6.76 9.12 9.93
CA LEU A 182 -6.73 8.10 8.88
C LEU A 182 -6.93 6.70 9.44
N ILE A 183 -6.28 6.38 10.55
CA ILE A 183 -6.50 5.12 11.27
C ILE A 183 -7.96 5.02 11.72
N LYS A 184 -8.49 6.07 12.36
CA LYS A 184 -9.85 6.08 12.91
C LYS A 184 -10.96 5.94 11.86
N TYR A 185 -10.84 6.65 10.74
CA TYR A 185 -11.93 6.75 9.75
C TYR A 185 -11.75 5.86 8.52
N ARG A 186 -10.51 5.44 8.23
CA ARG A 186 -10.17 4.71 7.00
C ARG A 186 -9.41 3.42 7.26
N ASN A 187 -8.97 3.17 8.50
CA ASN A 187 -8.16 2.00 8.87
C ASN A 187 -6.86 1.90 8.05
N ILE A 188 -6.21 3.04 7.79
CA ILE A 188 -4.92 3.15 7.07
C ILE A 188 -3.96 4.11 7.78
N GLY A 189 -2.69 4.12 7.39
CA GLY A 189 -1.69 5.05 7.93
C GLY A 189 -1.03 4.60 9.23
N TYR A 190 -1.08 3.29 9.50
CA TYR A 190 -0.36 2.67 10.61
C TYR A 190 1.14 2.81 10.43
N ASP A 191 1.83 3.04 11.55
CA ASP A 191 3.26 2.81 11.65
C ASP A 191 3.46 1.34 12.03
N TRP A 192 3.90 0.54 11.07
CA TRP A 192 4.07 -0.90 11.28
C TRP A 192 5.34 -1.24 12.06
N GLU A 193 6.23 -0.26 12.26
CA GLU A 193 7.50 -0.42 12.97
C GLU A 193 8.36 -1.58 12.46
N PHE A 194 8.23 -1.93 11.17
CA PHE A 194 9.04 -2.99 10.55
C PHE A 194 10.53 -2.65 10.63
N ASN A 195 11.34 -3.62 11.05
CA ASN A 195 12.78 -3.52 10.93
C ASN A 195 13.23 -3.74 9.47
N GLU A 196 14.51 -3.51 9.17
CA GLU A 196 15.02 -3.65 7.79
C GLU A 196 14.88 -5.08 7.25
N GLU A 197 15.11 -6.11 8.08
CA GLU A 197 14.93 -7.52 7.68
C GLU A 197 13.47 -7.82 7.28
N GLN A 198 12.50 -7.26 8.02
CA GLN A 198 11.07 -7.37 7.73
C GLN A 198 10.68 -6.64 6.46
N LYS A 199 11.25 -5.46 6.20
CA LYS A 199 11.02 -4.71 4.95
C LYS A 199 11.55 -5.49 3.74
N GLU A 200 12.77 -6.02 3.84
CA GLU A 200 13.36 -6.86 2.78
C GLU A 200 12.55 -8.15 2.56
N LEU A 201 12.12 -8.80 3.64
CA LEU A 201 11.29 -10.00 3.56
C LEU A 201 9.93 -9.72 2.94
N LEU A 202 9.29 -8.59 3.28
CA LEU A 202 8.02 -8.17 2.70
C LEU A 202 8.16 -7.87 1.21
N GLN A 203 9.21 -7.15 0.79
CA GLN A 203 9.51 -6.91 -0.63
C GLN A 203 9.70 -8.22 -1.39
N LYS A 204 10.46 -9.17 -0.82
CA LYS A 204 10.65 -10.50 -1.41
C LYS A 204 9.34 -11.28 -1.51
N TYR A 205 8.49 -11.18 -0.49
CA TYR A 205 7.16 -11.78 -0.51
C TYR A 205 6.29 -11.19 -1.63
N TYR A 206 6.30 -9.87 -1.80
CA TYR A 206 5.61 -9.20 -2.91
C TYR A 206 6.12 -9.65 -4.28
N ASP A 207 7.45 -9.62 -4.49
CA ASP A 207 8.07 -9.97 -5.78
C ASP A 207 7.75 -11.42 -6.20
N LEU A 208 7.73 -12.35 -5.24
CA LEU A 208 7.40 -13.74 -5.52
C LEU A 208 5.90 -13.95 -5.76
N ASN A 209 5.01 -13.21 -5.09
CA ASN A 209 3.58 -13.23 -5.42
C ASN A 209 3.32 -12.67 -6.82
N LYS A 210 4.05 -11.63 -7.23
CA LYS A 210 4.03 -11.13 -8.61
C LYS A 210 4.46 -12.22 -9.60
N LEU A 211 5.59 -12.86 -9.35
CA LEU A 211 6.05 -13.97 -10.21
C LEU A 211 5.01 -15.10 -10.31
N LEU A 212 4.38 -15.47 -9.19
CA LEU A 212 3.30 -16.47 -9.19
C LEU A 212 2.13 -16.03 -10.08
N VAL A 213 1.69 -14.77 -9.99
CA VAL A 213 0.61 -14.24 -10.83
C VAL A 213 1.02 -14.17 -12.30
N ASP A 214 2.25 -13.79 -12.61
CA ASP A 214 2.78 -13.77 -13.98
C ASP A 214 2.79 -15.19 -14.58
N CYS A 215 3.20 -16.20 -13.80
CA CYS A 215 3.13 -17.61 -14.19
C CYS A 215 1.68 -18.07 -14.36
N LEU A 216 0.80 -17.71 -13.43
CA LEU A 216 -0.63 -18.04 -13.47
C LEU A 216 -1.28 -17.46 -14.74
N ASN A 217 -0.90 -16.27 -15.18
CA ASN A 217 -1.43 -15.63 -16.38
C ASN A 217 -0.83 -16.15 -17.69
N SER A 218 0.36 -16.76 -17.65
CA SER A 218 1.08 -17.26 -18.83
C SER A 218 0.90 -18.76 -19.08
N ALA A 219 0.51 -19.53 -18.07
CA ALA A 219 0.40 -20.98 -18.16
C ALA A 219 -0.86 -21.41 -18.96
N ALA A 220 -0.65 -22.29 -19.95
CA ALA A 220 -1.70 -22.72 -20.88
C ALA A 220 -2.74 -23.66 -20.25
N ASP A 221 -2.33 -24.46 -19.26
CA ASP A 221 -3.11 -25.60 -18.74
C ASP A 221 -3.42 -25.46 -17.24
N VAL A 222 -3.75 -24.25 -16.75
CA VAL A 222 -4.17 -24.05 -15.36
C VAL A 222 -5.67 -24.19 -15.23
N THR A 223 -6.13 -25.04 -14.32
CA THR A 223 -7.57 -25.22 -14.11
C THR A 223 -8.18 -23.99 -13.44
N PRO A 224 -9.45 -23.64 -13.77
CA PRO A 224 -10.14 -22.51 -13.11
C PRO A 224 -10.21 -22.65 -11.59
N ILE A 225 -10.31 -23.89 -11.09
CA ILE A 225 -10.36 -24.19 -9.65
C ILE A 225 -9.04 -23.81 -8.98
N VAL A 226 -7.90 -24.16 -9.58
CA VAL A 226 -6.59 -23.85 -9.01
C VAL A 226 -6.27 -22.37 -9.12
N ARG A 227 -6.65 -21.72 -10.23
CA ARG A 227 -6.57 -20.26 -10.34
C ARG A 227 -7.34 -19.56 -9.23
N GLN A 228 -8.61 -19.93 -9.03
CA GLN A 228 -9.46 -19.34 -8.00
C GLN A 228 -8.87 -19.56 -6.61
N LYS A 229 -8.41 -20.78 -6.31
CA LYS A 229 -7.76 -21.11 -5.03
C LYS A 229 -6.52 -20.25 -4.75
N ILE A 230 -5.67 -20.04 -5.76
CA ILE A 230 -4.47 -19.21 -5.62
C ILE A 230 -4.87 -17.75 -5.39
N GLU A 231 -5.78 -17.20 -6.19
CA GLU A 231 -6.23 -15.81 -6.07
C GLU A 231 -6.90 -15.56 -4.71
N ASP A 232 -7.79 -16.45 -4.27
CA ASP A 232 -8.53 -16.29 -3.00
C ASP A 232 -7.61 -16.27 -1.79
N THR A 233 -6.50 -17.00 -1.86
CA THR A 233 -5.52 -17.12 -0.76
C THR A 233 -4.29 -16.21 -0.91
N LEU A 234 -4.19 -15.43 -2.00
CA LEU A 234 -3.06 -14.55 -2.27
C LEU A 234 -2.96 -13.43 -1.23
N LEU A 235 -1.76 -13.19 -0.68
CA LEU A 235 -1.50 -12.13 0.31
C LEU A 235 -2.35 -12.26 1.58
N LEU A 236 -2.52 -13.48 2.10
CA LEU A 236 -3.23 -13.76 3.36
C LEU A 236 -2.28 -14.28 4.44
N ALA A 237 -2.65 -14.04 5.69
CA ALA A 237 -2.01 -14.68 6.83
C ALA A 237 -2.31 -16.19 6.83
N ILE A 238 -1.41 -17.00 7.38
CA ILE A 238 -1.56 -18.46 7.48
C ILE A 238 -2.88 -18.84 8.15
N ALA A 239 -3.22 -18.16 9.25
CA ALA A 239 -4.47 -18.40 9.97
C ALA A 239 -5.73 -18.14 9.12
N ASP A 240 -5.67 -17.21 8.16
CA ASP A 240 -6.80 -16.92 7.27
C ASP A 240 -6.85 -17.90 6.09
N ILE A 241 -5.70 -18.36 5.60
CA ILE A 241 -5.61 -19.44 4.60
C ILE A 241 -6.20 -20.73 5.16
N GLU A 242 -5.87 -21.09 6.40
CA GLU A 242 -6.39 -22.29 7.08
C GLU A 242 -7.90 -22.25 7.26
N LYS A 243 -8.47 -21.08 7.59
CA LYS A 243 -9.93 -20.91 7.68
C LYS A 243 -10.61 -21.17 6.33
N ILE A 244 -10.06 -20.65 5.23
CA ILE A 244 -10.62 -20.85 3.89
C ILE A 244 -10.59 -22.34 3.49
N HIS A 245 -9.53 -23.07 3.83
CA HIS A 245 -9.44 -24.50 3.51
C HIS A 245 -10.36 -25.39 4.37
N ASN A 246 -10.81 -24.91 5.53
CA ASN A 246 -11.68 -25.65 6.45
C ASN A 246 -13.18 -25.31 6.30
N CYS A 247 -13.53 -24.39 5.40
CA CYS A 247 -14.91 -24.01 5.05
C CYS A 247 -15.40 -24.77 3.81
#